data_AF-A0A1I2DG54-F1
#
_entry.id   AF-A0A1I2DG54-F1
#
_cell.length_a   1.000
_cell.length_b   1.000
_cell.length_c   1.000
_cell.angle_alpha   90.00
_cell.angle_beta   90.00
_cell.angle_gamma   90.00
#
_symmetry.space_group_name_H-M   'P 1'
#
loop_
_entity.id
_entity.type
_entity.pdbx_description
1 polymer ?
#
loop_
_entity_poly.entity_id
_entity_poly.type
_entity_poly.pdbx_seq_one_letter_code
_entity_poly.pdbx_strand_id
1 'polypeptide(L)' 'MLNFSEQDFMSFKSMLDEYRYCESGMPFPDQRERILLHTPHEDISFAFTQEELLQLLKLLDEALFMKEVYTLMRTEPGFR' A
#
# COMPACT_ATOMS: atom_id res chain seq x y z
N MET A 1 15.61 4.66 -7.23
CA MET A 1 14.82 3.45 -6.90
C MET A 1 14.60 3.47 -5.40
N LEU A 2 13.34 3.50 -4.95
CA LEU A 2 13.00 3.27 -3.55
C LEU A 2 13.23 1.78 -3.28
N ASN A 3 14.40 1.45 -2.72
CA ASN A 3 14.70 0.08 -2.29
C ASN A 3 14.04 -0.11 -0.93
N PHE A 4 12.76 -0.47 -0.92
CA PHE A 4 12.09 -0.89 0.31
C PHE A 4 12.66 -2.25 0.73
N SER A 5 13.04 -2.38 2.00
CA SER A 5 13.21 -3.71 2.57
C SER A 5 11.85 -4.40 2.68
N GLU A 6 11.84 -5.72 2.81
CA GLU A 6 10.60 -6.47 3.02
C GLU A 6 9.85 -5.99 4.27
N GLN A 7 10.59 -5.61 5.31
CA GLN A 7 10.02 -5.06 6.53
C GLN A 7 9.38 -3.68 6.27
N ASP A 8 10.03 -2.81 5.50
CA ASP A 8 9.47 -1.50 5.15
C ASP A 8 8.19 -1.64 4.32
N PHE A 9 8.15 -2.60 3.41
CA PHE A 9 6.94 -2.92 2.65
C PHE A 9 5.79 -3.35 3.56
N MET A 10 6.06 -4.24 4.52
CA MET A 10 5.04 -4.69 5.46
C MET A 10 4.55 -3.55 6.35
N SER A 11 5.45 -2.74 6.88
CA SER A 11 5.11 -1.55 7.69
C SER A 11 4.28 -0.54 6.89
N PHE A 12 4.64 -0.29 5.62
CA PHE A 12 3.89 0.60 4.74
C PHE A 12 2.49 0.06 4.44
N LYS A 13 2.35 -1.24 4.17
CA LYS A 13 1.03 -1.87 3.95
C LYS A 13 0.15 -1.76 5.20
N SER A 14 0.68 -2.10 6.37
CA SER A 14 -0.07 -2.01 7.63
C SER A 14 -0.54 -0.59 7.93
N MET A 15 0.31 0.42 7.69
CA MET A 15 -0.06 1.82 7.81
C MET A 15 -1.21 2.18 6.85
N LEU A 16 -1.14 1.73 5.58
CA LEU A 16 -2.20 1.99 4.60
C LEU A 16 -3.52 1.31 4.91
N ASP A 17 -3.51 0.12 5.52
CA ASP A 17 -4.73 -0.60 5.91
C ASP A 17 -5.56 0.19 6.94
N GLU A 18 -4.95 1.05 7.75
CA GLU A 18 -5.66 1.96 8.66
C GLU A 18 -6.52 2.99 7.91
N TYR A 19 -6.11 3.37 6.70
CA TYR A 19 -6.83 4.31 5.84
C TYR A 19 -7.93 3.65 5.01
N ARG A 20 -8.02 2.31 4.99
CA ARG A 20 -8.98 1.54 4.18
C ARG A 20 -10.44 1.91 4.44
N TYR A 21 -10.74 2.33 5.67
CA TYR A 21 -12.08 2.74 6.11
C TYR A 21 -12.15 4.22 6.48
N CYS A 22 -11.13 5.00 6.11
CA CYS A 22 -11.12 6.43 6.37
C CYS A 22 -12.11 7.12 5.42
N GLU A 23 -13.31 7.43 5.92
CA GLU A 23 -14.35 8.16 5.17
C GLU A 23 -14.10 9.68 5.15
N SER A 24 -13.11 10.19 5.89
CA SER A 24 -12.81 11.62 5.95
C SER A 24 -11.90 12.03 4.79
N GLY A 25 -12.51 12.41 3.66
CA GLY A 25 -11.84 13.14 2.58
C GLY A 25 -11.83 14.64 2.85
N MET A 26 -10.77 15.34 2.44
CA MET A 26 -10.78 16.80 2.36
C MET A 26 -11.20 17.26 0.96
N PRO A 27 -12.00 18.32 0.82
CA PRO A 27 -12.35 18.87 -0.48
C PRO A 27 -11.12 19.52 -1.12
N PHE A 28 -10.76 19.07 -2.32
CA PHE A 28 -9.70 19.69 -3.12
C PHE A 28 -10.28 20.70 -4.13
N PRO A 29 -9.45 21.62 -4.67
CA PRO A 29 -9.89 22.64 -5.62
C PRO A 29 -10.55 22.11 -6.91
N ASP A 30 -10.34 20.82 -7.22
CA ASP A 30 -10.94 20.10 -8.34
C ASP A 30 -12.32 19.49 -8.03
N GLN A 31 -12.91 19.84 -6.86
CA GLN A 31 -14.19 19.33 -6.35
C GLN A 31 -14.19 17.83 -6.01
N ARG A 32 -13.01 17.20 -5.95
CA ARG A 32 -12.90 15.81 -5.54
C ARG A 32 -12.47 15.74 -4.08
N GLU A 33 -12.98 14.74 -3.38
CA GLU A 33 -12.48 14.39 -2.05
C GLU A 33 -11.15 13.65 -2.18
N ARG A 34 -10.21 14.00 -1.30
CA ARG A 34 -8.90 13.35 -1.22
C ARG A 34 -8.61 12.91 0.21
N ILE A 35 -8.08 11.70 0.33
CA ILE A 35 -7.50 11.17 1.56
C ILE A 35 -6.02 11.56 1.57
N LEU A 36 -5.59 12.21 2.66
CA LEU A 36 -4.20 12.59 2.87
C LEU A 36 -3.46 11.51 3.66
N LEU A 37 -2.44 10.95 3.03
CA LEU A 37 -1.49 10.05 3.65
C LEU A 37 -0.23 10.83 4.02
N HIS A 38 0.02 11.00 5.30
CA HIS A 38 1.26 11.62 5.77
C HIS A 38 2.38 10.58 5.72
N THR A 39 3.46 10.89 5.01
CA THR A 39 4.66 10.05 5.06
C THR A 39 5.49 10.43 6.29
N PRO A 40 6.45 9.58 6.71
CA PRO A 40 7.40 9.93 7.77
C PRO A 40 8.26 11.17 7.47
N HIS A 41 8.28 11.66 6.22
CA HIS A 41 8.93 12.90 5.85
C HIS A 41 7.90 14.04 5.89
N GLU A 42 8.11 15.03 6.76
CA GLU A 42 7.12 16.09 7.07
C GLU A 42 6.64 16.86 5.83
N ASP A 43 7.52 17.05 4.84
CA ASP A 43 7.19 17.77 3.60
C ASP A 43 6.50 16.92 2.52
N ILE A 44 6.36 15.61 2.72
CA ILE A 44 5.82 14.69 1.70
C ILE A 44 4.54 14.07 2.23
N SER A 45 3.43 14.41 1.57
CA SER A 45 2.14 13.75 1.76
C SER A 45 1.61 13.28 0.42
N PHE A 46 0.96 12.12 0.41
CA PHE A 46 0.23 11.64 -0.75
C PHE A 46 -1.25 12.01 -0.63
N ALA A 47 -1.87 12.36 -1.74
CA ALA A 47 -3.30 12.63 -1.82
C ALA A 47 -3.92 11.67 -2.81
N PHE A 48 -4.88 10.87 -2.37
CA PHE A 48 -5.56 9.87 -3.19
C PHE A 48 -7.06 10.11 -3.21
N THR A 49 -7.75 9.83 -4.32
CA THR A 49 -9.19 9.56 -4.23
C THR A 49 -9.44 8.26 -3.48
N GLN A 50 -10.68 8.05 -3.04
CA GLN A 50 -11.10 6.75 -2.49
C GLN A 50 -10.79 5.60 -3.47
N GLU A 51 -11.06 5.78 -4.77
CA GLU A 51 -10.80 4.72 -5.76
C GLU A 51 -9.31 4.44 -5.91
N GLU A 52 -8.48 5.48 -5.97
CA GLU A 52 -7.01 5.35 -6.09
C GLU A 52 -6.42 4.63 -4.86
N LEU A 53 -6.88 4.97 -3.65
CA LEU A 53 -6.44 4.33 -2.43
C LEU A 53 -6.83 2.84 -2.39
N LEU A 54 -8.08 2.52 -2.73
CA LEU A 54 -8.56 1.14 -2.78
C LEU A 54 -7.81 0.32 -3.83
N GLN A 55 -7.51 0.92 -4.98
CA GLN A 55 -6.70 0.28 -6.02
C GLN A 55 -5.27 0.02 -5.54
N LEU A 56 -4.65 0.98 -4.84
CA LEU A 56 -3.33 0.80 -4.24
C LEU A 56 -3.32 -0.35 -3.23
N LEU A 57 -4.29 -0.39 -2.31
CA LEU A 57 -4.43 -1.46 -1.32
C LEU A 57 -4.58 -2.83 -1.99
N LYS A 58 -5.39 -2.92 -3.04
CA LYS A 58 -5.56 -4.16 -3.82
C LYS A 58 -4.23 -4.64 -4.42
N LEU A 59 -3.47 -3.73 -5.02
CA LEU A 59 -2.17 -4.08 -5.61
C LEU A 59 -1.15 -4.54 -4.55
N LEU A 60 -1.19 -3.97 -3.35
CA LEU A 60 -0.34 -4.40 -2.23
C LEU A 60 -0.75 -5.78 -1.71
N ASP A 61 -2.05 -6.06 -1.62
CA ASP A 61 -2.58 -7.39 -1.26
C ASP A 61 -2.14 -8.44 -2.31
N GLU A 62 -2.22 -8.14 -3.60
CA GLU A 62 -1.75 -9.02 -4.69
C GLU A 62 -0.25 -9.27 -4.64
N ALA A 63 0.55 -8.22 -4.37
CA ALA A 63 2.01 -8.36 -4.24
C ALA A 63 2.40 -9.25 -3.05
N LEU A 64 1.70 -9.09 -1.91
CA LEU A 64 1.89 -9.94 -0.73
C LEU A 64 1.54 -11.40 -1.04
N PHE A 65 0.38 -11.63 -1.67
CA PHE A 65 -0.03 -12.97 -2.09
C PHE A 65 1.02 -13.63 -3.00
N MET A 66 1.57 -12.87 -3.95
CA MET A 66 2.60 -13.41 -4.85
C MET A 66 3.88 -13.79 -4.13
N LYS A 67 4.31 -12.98 -3.15
CA LYS A 67 5.45 -13.30 -2.29
C LYS A 67 5.23 -14.64 -1.57
N GLU A 68 4.04 -14.90 -1.03
CA GLU A 68 3.71 -16.14 -0.34
C GLU A 68 3.77 -17.35 -1.28
N VAL A 69 3.17 -17.24 -2.48
CA VAL A 69 3.22 -18.29 -3.51
C VAL A 69 4.67 -18.62 -3.87
N TYR A 70 5.51 -17.61 -4.14
CA TYR A 70 6.91 -17.85 -4.47
C TYR A 70 7.71 -18.46 -3.31
N THR A 71 7.37 -18.11 -2.07
CA THR A 71 7.97 -18.70 -0.88
C THR A 71 7.65 -20.18 -0.80
N LEU A 72 6.37 -20.55 -0.98
CA LEU A 72 5.92 -21.95 -0.99
C LEU A 72 6.57 -22.76 -2.11
N MET A 73 6.62 -22.21 -3.33
CA MET A 73 7.27 -22.86 -4.47
C MET A 73 8.77 -23.11 -4.24
N ARG A 74 9.45 -22.20 -3.51
CA ARG A 74 10.87 -22.36 -3.18
C ARG A 74 11.11 -23.42 -2.10
N THR A 75 10.13 -23.65 -1.22
CA THR A 75 10.20 -24.67 -0.16
C THR A 75 9.79 -26.07 -0.60
N GLU A 76 9.21 -26.24 -1.79
CA GLU A 76 8.91 -27.54 -2.38
C GLU A 76 10.21 -28.32 -2.68
N PRO A 77 10.42 -29.51 -2.11
CA PRO A 77 11.68 -30.26 -2.20
C PRO A 77 11.96 -30.92 -3.57
N GLY A 78 11.20 -30.60 -4.62
CA GLY A 78 11.28 -31.23 -5.94
C GLY A 78 12.05 -30.47 -7.03
N PHE A 79 12.58 -29.27 -6.75
CA PHE A 79 13.36 -28.45 -7.70
C PHE A 79 14.85 -28.38 -7.35
N ARG A 80 15.50 -29.55 -7.22
CA ARG A 80 16.96 -29.69 -7.31
C ARG A 80 17.32 -30.84 -8.24
#